data_AF-A0A2T3FNR6-F1
#
_entry.id   AF-A0A2T3FNR6-F1
#
_cell.length_a   1.000
_cell.length_b   1.000
_cell.length_c   1.000
_cell.angle_alpha   90.00
_cell.angle_beta   90.00
_cell.angle_gamma   90.00
#
_symmetry.space_group_name_H-M   'P 1'
#
loop_
_entity.id
_entity.type
_entity.pdbx_description
1 polymer ?
#
loop_
_entity_poly.entity_id
_entity_poly.type
_entity_poly.pdbx_seq_one_letter_code
_entity_poly.pdbx_strand_id
1 'polypeptide(L)'
;MTNEEKIMKFRQLLSNINVTNSYEVLEETGDLKTNYWDYMTTEPINCNEELKRLEHADYDLCSALLTMLLREDHFCNGAFDQRVESGQVERIVQRMIKLLEK
;
A
#
# COMPACT_ATOMS: atom_id res chain seq x y z
N MET A 1 7.56 13.42 -9.49
CA MET A 1 6.98 14.00 -8.25
C MET A 1 8.04 13.97 -7.17
N THR A 2 8.19 15.06 -6.41
CA THR A 2 9.13 15.15 -5.29
C THR A 2 8.63 14.36 -4.08
N ASN A 3 9.50 14.12 -3.09
CA ASN A 3 9.11 13.46 -1.84
C ASN A 3 8.04 14.26 -1.08
N GLU A 4 8.14 15.60 -1.06
CA GLU A 4 7.15 16.47 -0.42
C GLU A 4 5.77 16.36 -1.07
N GLU A 5 5.72 16.35 -2.40
CA GLU A 5 4.49 16.15 -3.17
C GLU A 5 3.86 14.77 -2.90
N LYS A 6 4.70 13.71 -2.84
CA LYS A 6 4.25 12.36 -2.46
C LYS A 6 3.68 12.32 -1.04
N ILE A 7 4.36 12.92 -0.08
CA ILE A 7 3.89 13.00 1.31
C ILE A 7 2.52 13.68 1.39
N MET A 8 2.31 14.77 0.65
CA MET A 8 1.00 15.45 0.62
C MET A 8 -0.11 14.52 0.10
N LYS A 9 0.13 13.80 -1.00
CA LYS A 9 -0.83 12.84 -1.56
C LYS A 9 -1.14 11.69 -0.60
N PHE A 10 -0.13 11.12 0.06
CA PHE A 10 -0.35 10.08 1.06
C PHE A 10 -1.08 10.57 2.32
N ARG A 11 -0.80 11.80 2.78
CA ARG A 11 -1.55 12.40 3.91
C ARG A 11 -3.02 12.66 3.53
N GLN A 12 -3.27 13.07 2.29
CA GLN A 12 -4.63 13.20 1.76
C GLN A 12 -5.33 11.83 1.70
N LEU A 13 -4.64 10.79 1.24
CA LEU A 13 -5.16 9.42 1.23
C LEU A 13 -5.59 8.97 2.62
N LEU A 14 -4.77 9.22 3.65
CA LEU A 14 -5.09 8.88 5.05
C LEU A 14 -6.40 9.49 5.55
N SER A 15 -6.85 10.62 4.98
CA SER A 15 -8.11 11.26 5.38
C SER A 15 -9.35 10.62 4.75
N ASN A 16 -9.19 9.83 3.69
CA ASN A 16 -10.27 9.11 3.02
C ASN A 16 -9.73 7.91 2.24
N ILE A 17 -9.38 6.85 2.98
CA ILE A 17 -8.84 5.62 2.40
C ILE A 17 -10.00 4.80 1.83
N ASN A 18 -9.95 4.53 0.53
CA ASN A 18 -10.79 3.57 -0.16
C ASN A 18 -10.04 3.04 -1.39
N VAL A 19 -10.61 2.03 -2.05
CA VAL A 19 -9.99 1.38 -3.22
C VAL A 19 -9.63 2.39 -4.32
N THR A 20 -10.59 3.22 -4.75
CA THR A 20 -10.41 4.19 -5.84
C THR A 20 -9.31 5.20 -5.52
N ASN A 21 -9.40 5.87 -4.37
CA ASN A 21 -8.40 6.86 -3.97
C ASN A 21 -7.00 6.26 -3.82
N SER A 22 -6.92 5.00 -3.36
CA SER A 22 -5.64 4.31 -3.19
C SER A 22 -5.00 4.00 -4.53
N TYR A 23 -5.77 3.55 -5.52
CA TYR A 23 -5.29 3.38 -6.90
C TYR A 23 -4.83 4.69 -7.50
N GLU A 24 -5.66 5.74 -7.46
CA GLU A 24 -5.34 7.06 -8.01
C GLU A 24 -4.04 7.62 -7.42
N VAL A 25 -3.89 7.57 -6.09
CA VAL A 25 -2.68 8.07 -5.43
C VAL A 25 -1.45 7.27 -5.84
N LEU A 26 -1.52 5.93 -5.90
CA LEU A 26 -0.40 5.11 -6.35
C LEU A 26 -0.05 5.34 -7.82
N GLU A 27 -1.02 5.61 -8.69
CA GLU A 27 -0.77 5.94 -10.09
C GLU A 27 -0.11 7.32 -10.23
N GLU A 28 -0.67 8.35 -9.58
CA GLU A 28 -0.13 9.71 -9.59
C GLU A 28 1.29 9.79 -9.01
N THR A 29 1.57 9.00 -7.97
CA THR A 29 2.91 8.96 -7.35
C THR A 29 3.90 8.08 -8.10
N GLY A 30 3.43 7.28 -9.07
CA GLY A 30 4.23 6.28 -9.79
C GLY A 30 4.62 5.08 -8.93
N ASP A 31 3.86 4.80 -7.87
CA ASP A 31 4.12 3.75 -6.89
C ASP A 31 3.21 2.52 -7.07
N LEU A 32 2.29 2.52 -8.04
CA LEU A 32 1.51 1.33 -8.39
C LEU A 32 2.44 0.24 -8.94
N LYS A 33 2.75 -0.77 -8.11
CA LYS A 33 3.64 -1.88 -8.47
C LYS A 33 2.84 -2.96 -9.19
N THR A 34 2.64 -2.80 -10.50
CA THR A 34 1.92 -3.81 -11.30
C THR A 34 2.57 -5.19 -11.24
N ASN A 35 3.88 -5.26 -10.97
CA ASN A 35 4.66 -6.46 -10.72
C ASN A 35 4.87 -6.80 -9.23
N TYR A 36 3.93 -6.44 -8.36
CA TYR A 36 4.03 -6.65 -6.90
C TYR A 36 4.38 -8.09 -6.49
N TRP A 37 4.04 -9.10 -7.29
CA TRP A 37 4.36 -10.50 -7.01
C TRP A 37 5.87 -10.76 -6.92
N ASP A 38 6.71 -9.99 -7.63
CA ASP A 38 8.18 -10.10 -7.56
C ASP A 38 8.73 -9.72 -6.17
N TYR A 39 7.93 -9.04 -5.35
CA TYR A 39 8.29 -8.58 -4.01
C TYR A 39 7.78 -9.53 -2.91
N MET A 40 6.82 -10.41 -3.24
CA MET A 40 6.22 -11.35 -2.29
C MET A 40 7.12 -12.55 -2.07
N THR A 41 7.02 -13.16 -0.90
CA THR A 41 7.83 -14.31 -0.48
C THR A 41 7.03 -15.61 -0.39
N THR A 42 5.70 -15.50 -0.39
CA THR A 42 4.76 -16.62 -0.28
C THR A 42 4.17 -17.00 -1.64
N GLU A 43 4.02 -18.31 -1.87
CA GLU A 43 3.38 -18.86 -3.07
C GLU A 43 2.43 -20.02 -2.67
N PRO A 44 1.10 -19.90 -2.89
CA PRO A 44 0.38 -18.71 -3.35
C PRO A 44 0.51 -17.54 -2.36
N ILE A 45 0.28 -16.31 -2.84
CA ILE A 45 0.44 -15.09 -2.03
C ILE A 45 -0.51 -15.14 -0.83
N ASN A 46 0.06 -14.98 0.36
CA ASN A 46 -0.67 -14.85 1.61
C ASN A 46 -0.48 -13.45 2.19
N CYS A 47 -1.47 -12.57 1.97
CA CYS A 47 -1.42 -11.19 2.40
C CYS A 47 -1.11 -11.01 3.90
N ASN A 48 -1.61 -11.91 4.75
CA ASN A 48 -1.36 -11.81 6.20
C ASN A 48 0.10 -12.09 6.56
N GLU A 49 0.74 -13.07 5.90
CA GLU A 49 2.15 -13.36 6.11
C GLU A 49 3.05 -12.27 5.52
N GLU A 50 2.71 -11.76 4.33
CA GLU A 50 3.46 -10.68 3.69
C GLU A 50 3.42 -9.38 4.51
N LEU A 51 2.27 -9.04 5.10
CA LEU A 51 2.12 -7.85 5.93
C LEU A 51 2.98 -7.87 7.20
N LYS A 52 3.42 -9.05 7.69
CA LYS A 52 4.35 -9.12 8.83
C LYS A 52 5.71 -8.47 8.51
N ARG A 53 6.07 -8.37 7.22
CA ARG A 53 7.32 -7.75 6.76
C ARG A 53 7.29 -6.23 6.77
N LEU A 54 6.12 -5.60 6.98
CA LEU A 54 5.93 -4.15 6.90
C LEU A 54 6.86 -3.36 7.85
N GLU A 55 7.14 -3.89 9.05
CA GLU A 55 7.99 -3.22 10.03
C GLU A 55 9.38 -2.89 9.48
N HIS A 56 9.93 -3.79 8.67
CA HIS A 56 11.25 -3.65 8.05
C HIS A 56 11.20 -3.30 6.57
N ALA A 57 10.00 -3.07 6.01
CA ALA A 57 9.84 -2.75 4.61
C ALA A 57 10.52 -1.42 4.25
N ASP A 58 11.18 -1.41 3.10
CA ASP A 58 11.61 -0.21 2.40
C ASP A 58 10.43 0.38 1.60
N TYR A 59 10.71 1.44 0.85
CA TYR A 59 9.66 2.18 0.17
C TYR A 59 9.01 1.35 -0.95
N ASP A 60 9.81 0.63 -1.72
CA ASP A 60 9.33 -0.20 -2.82
C ASP A 60 8.49 -1.38 -2.33
N LEU A 61 8.90 -2.03 -1.23
CA LEU A 61 8.10 -3.09 -0.61
C LEU A 61 6.80 -2.53 -0.02
N CYS A 62 6.79 -1.33 0.57
CA CYS A 62 5.54 -0.72 1.03
C CYS A 62 4.56 -0.50 -0.14
N SER A 63 5.05 0.04 -1.26
CA SER A 63 4.28 0.23 -2.48
C SER A 63 3.72 -1.09 -3.03
N ALA A 64 4.53 -2.15 -3.01
CA ALA A 64 4.12 -3.49 -3.42
C ALA A 64 3.07 -4.10 -2.48
N LEU A 65 3.23 -3.95 -1.16
CA LEU A 65 2.26 -4.41 -0.16
C LEU A 65 0.91 -3.70 -0.29
N LEU A 66 0.91 -2.38 -0.54
CA LEU A 66 -0.34 -1.65 -0.78
C LEU A 66 -1.02 -2.11 -2.07
N THR A 67 -0.23 -2.30 -3.14
CA THR A 67 -0.74 -2.84 -4.41
C THR A 67 -1.29 -4.27 -4.22
N MET A 68 -0.63 -5.11 -3.42
CA MET A 68 -1.10 -6.46 -3.08
C MET A 68 -2.48 -6.43 -2.43
N LEU A 69 -2.73 -5.54 -1.47
CA LEU A 69 -4.06 -5.43 -0.83
C LEU A 69 -5.15 -4.97 -1.80
N LEU A 70 -4.82 -4.05 -2.72
CA LEU A 70 -5.74 -3.64 -3.78
C LEU A 70 -6.07 -4.79 -4.74
N ARG A 71 -5.13 -5.71 -4.95
CA ARG A 71 -5.33 -6.91 -5.78
C ARG A 71 -6.04 -8.03 -5.02
N GLU A 72 -5.84 -8.14 -3.71
CA GLU A 72 -6.62 -9.05 -2.85
C GLU A 72 -8.12 -8.76 -3.01
N ASP A 73 -8.52 -7.49 -2.97
CA ASP A 73 -9.92 -7.06 -3.13
C ASP A 73 -10.51 -7.41 -4.50
N HIS A 74 -9.69 -7.30 -5.55
CA HIS A 74 -10.09 -7.73 -6.90
C HIS A 74 -10.46 -9.22 -6.95
N PHE A 75 -9.81 -10.06 -6.14
CA PHE A 75 -10.11 -11.49 -6.05
C PHE A 75 -11.14 -11.82 -4.97
N CYS A 76 -11.21 -11.02 -3.91
CA CYS A 76 -12.07 -11.17 -2.76
C CYS A 76 -12.76 -9.85 -2.44
N ASN A 77 -13.89 -9.60 -3.11
CA ASN A 77 -14.62 -8.33 -3.04
C ASN A 77 -14.92 -7.92 -1.59
N GLY A 78 -14.50 -6.72 -1.20
CA GLY A 78 -14.65 -6.16 0.15
C GLY A 78 -13.49 -6.48 1.09
N ALA A 79 -12.46 -7.21 0.65
CA ALA A 79 -11.27 -7.45 1.45
C ALA A 79 -10.52 -6.14 1.73
N PHE A 80 -10.45 -5.19 0.78
CA PHE A 80 -9.75 -3.93 1.02
C PHE A 80 -10.36 -3.14 2.17
N ASP A 81 -11.69 -3.06 2.23
CA ASP A 81 -12.40 -2.35 3.30
C ASP A 81 -12.10 -2.98 4.67
N GLN A 82 -12.01 -4.30 4.76
CA GLN A 82 -11.58 -4.99 5.99
C GLN A 82 -10.13 -4.65 6.38
N ARG A 83 -9.24 -4.48 5.40
CA ARG A 83 -7.85 -4.03 5.62
C ARG A 83 -7.79 -2.57 6.09
N VAL A 84 -8.69 -1.73 5.61
CA VAL A 84 -8.85 -0.33 6.07
C VAL A 84 -9.36 -0.31 7.50
N GLU A 85 -10.45 -1.03 7.80
CA GLU A 85 -11.05 -1.12 9.14
C GLU A 85 -10.08 -1.66 10.20
N SER A 86 -9.23 -2.61 9.83
CA SER A 86 -8.19 -3.16 10.72
C SER A 86 -6.93 -2.28 10.84
N GLY A 87 -6.89 -1.13 10.14
CA GLY A 87 -5.79 -0.18 10.14
C GLY A 87 -4.54 -0.68 9.40
N GLN A 88 -4.63 -1.76 8.62
CA GLN A 88 -3.48 -2.32 7.90
C GLN A 88 -3.05 -1.40 6.75
N VAL A 89 -4.01 -0.84 6.01
CA VAL A 89 -3.72 0.11 4.92
C VAL A 89 -3.09 1.39 5.47
N GLU A 90 -3.66 1.94 6.56
CA GLU A 90 -3.14 3.14 7.22
C GLU A 90 -1.67 2.97 7.63
N ARG A 91 -1.31 1.83 8.23
CA ARG A 91 0.07 1.54 8.66
C ARG A 91 1.04 1.49 7.48
N ILE A 92 0.63 0.96 6.33
CA ILE A 92 1.47 0.97 5.13
C ILE A 92 1.72 2.40 4.66
N VAL A 93 0.66 3.19 4.52
CA VAL A 93 0.76 4.59 4.05
C VAL A 93 1.59 5.44 5.02
N GLN A 94 1.41 5.27 6.34
CA GLN A 94 2.24 5.93 7.35
C GLN A 94 3.72 5.54 7.24
N ARG A 95 4.02 4.26 6.98
CA ARG A 95 5.40 3.79 6.77
C ARG A 95 6.01 4.44 5.53
N MET A 96 5.26 4.55 4.43
CA MET A 96 5.69 5.24 3.20
C MET A 96 6.02 6.72 3.47
N ILE A 97 5.15 7.45 4.18
CA ILE A 97 5.39 8.85 4.58
C ILE A 97 6.70 8.95 5.37
N LYS A 98 6.87 8.12 6.40
CA LYS A 98 8.08 8.11 7.24
C LYS A 98 9.36 7.82 6.45
N LEU A 99 9.26 7.07 5.34
CA LEU A 99 10.40 6.78 4.47
C LEU A 99 10.74 7.93 3.53
N LEU A 100 9.76 8.74 3.13
CA LEU A 100 9.94 9.91 2.28
C LEU A 100 10.46 11.13 3.05
N GLU A 101 10.21 11.19 4.36
CA GLU A 101 10.69 12.24 5.27
C GLU A 101 12.17 12.12 5.64
N LYS A 102 12.85 11.02 5.24
CA LYS A 102 14.28 10.80 5.46
C LYS A 102 15.11 11.36 4.30
#